data_AF-A0A0F8XV85-F1
#
_entry.id   AF-A0A0F8XV85-F1
#
_cell.length_a   1.000
_cell.length_b   1.000
_cell.length_c   1.000
_cell.angle_alpha   90.00
_cell.angle_beta   90.00
_cell.angle_gamma   90.00
#
_symmetry.space_group_name_H-M   'P 1'
#
loop_
_entity.id
_entity.type
_entity.pdbx_description
1 polymer ?
#
loop_
_entity_poly.entity_id
_entity_poly.type
_entity_poly.pdbx_seq_one_letter_code
_entity_poly.pdbx_strand_id
1 'polypeptide(L)' 'MGQIDKIIAYEQGELDDAGTLELFQTLVDSGMAWKLQGSYGRMAMSLLEAGLIEKGDSK' A
#
# COMPACT_ATOMS: atom_id res chain seq x y z
N MET A 1 -7.27 3.04 13.25
CA MET A 1 -6.98 3.99 12.16
C MET A 1 -7.67 3.49 10.91
N GLY A 2 -8.42 4.35 10.23
CA GLY A 2 -8.99 4.03 8.93
C GLY A 2 -7.91 3.97 7.85
N GLN A 3 -8.26 3.40 6.69
CA GLN A 3 -7.38 3.38 5.52
C GLN A 3 -6.93 4.79 5.10
N ILE A 4 -7.84 5.77 5.18
CA ILE A 4 -7.55 7.19 4.86
C ILE A 4 -6.51 7.77 5.83
N ASP A 5 -6.63 7.49 7.13
CA ASP A 5 -5.67 7.98 8.13
C ASP A 5 -4.25 7.45 7.84
N LYS A 6 -4.13 6.18 7.44
CA LYS A 6 -2.85 5.58 7.06
C LYS A 6 -2.27 6.18 5.77
N ILE A 7 -3.12 6.52 4.81
CA ILE A 7 -2.69 7.24 3.59
C ILE A 7 -2.10 8.61 3.95
N ILE A 8 -2.78 9.36 4.82
CA ILE A 8 -2.29 10.67 5.27
C ILE A 8 -0.93 10.53 6.00
N ALA A 9 -0.83 9.57 6.92
CA ALA A 9 0.42 9.30 7.64
C ALA A 9 1.56 8.89 6.69
N TYR A 10 1.27 8.09 5.66
CA TYR A 10 2.25 7.71 4.63
C TYR A 10 2.75 8.94 3.85
N GLU A 11 1.84 9.81 3.41
CA GLU A 11 2.20 11.03 2.65
C GLU A 11 2.99 12.04 3.49
N GLN A 12 2.78 12.04 4.81
CA GLN A 12 3.53 12.86 5.75
C GLN A 12 4.86 12.23 6.19
N GLY A 13 5.14 10.98 5.80
CA GLY A 13 6.34 10.25 6.21
C GLY A 13 6.31 9.82 7.69
N GLU A 14 5.12 9.68 8.26
CA GLU A 14 4.90 9.31 9.66
C GLU A 14 4.71 7.79 9.86
N LEU A 15 4.50 7.03 8.77
CA LEU A 15 4.49 5.57 8.84
C LEU A 15 5.91 5.03 8.91
N ASP A 16 6.09 4.05 9.80
CA ASP A 16 7.27 3.19 9.80
C ASP A 16 7.17 2.14 8.67
N ASP A 17 8.22 1.33 8.54
CA ASP A 17 8.29 0.30 7.50
C ASP A 17 7.12 -0.69 7.62
N ALA A 18 6.79 -1.14 8.84
CA ALA A 18 5.71 -2.10 9.08
C ALA A 18 4.35 -1.52 8.70
N GLY A 19 4.05 -0.29 9.10
CA GLY A 19 2.82 0.42 8.75
C GLY A 19 2.72 0.69 7.26
N THR A 20 3.84 1.00 6.61
CA THR A 20 3.91 1.14 5.15
C THR A 20 3.54 -0.17 4.46
N LEU A 21 4.14 -1.30 4.87
CA LEU A 21 3.80 -2.61 4.30
C LEU A 21 2.33 -2.98 4.51
N GLU A 22 1.79 -2.75 5.71
CA GLU A 22 0.39 -3.04 6.02
C GLU A 22 -0.58 -2.18 5.19
N LEU A 23 -0.26 -0.89 5.01
CA LEU A 23 -1.02 0.00 4.13
C LEU A 23 -1.02 -0.53 2.70
N PHE A 24 0.16 -0.85 2.15
CA PHE A 24 0.27 -1.28 0.76
C PHE A 24 -0.36 -2.66 0.51
N GLN A 25 -0.27 -3.60 1.46
CA GLN A 25 -1.00 -4.86 1.38
C GLN A 25 -2.52 -4.59 1.27
N THR A 26 -3.06 -3.76 2.16
CA THR A 26 -4.49 -3.39 2.15
C THR A 26 -4.91 -2.71 0.85
N LEU A 27 -4.05 -1.83 0.30
CA LEU A 27 -4.30 -1.15 -0.97
C LEU A 27 -4.27 -2.11 -2.16
N VAL A 28 -3.39 -3.10 -2.15
CA VAL A 28 -3.32 -4.14 -3.18
C VAL A 28 -4.53 -5.06 -3.10
N ASP A 29 -4.90 -5.52 -1.91
CA ASP A 29 -6.04 -6.42 -1.68
C ASP A 29 -7.38 -5.79 -2.12
N SER A 30 -7.55 -4.48 -1.87
CA SER A 30 -8.74 -3.73 -2.28
C SER A 30 -8.69 -3.23 -3.74
N GLY A 31 -7.55 -3.42 -4.42
CA GLY A 31 -7.28 -2.86 -5.74
C GLY A 31 -7.15 -1.33 -5.77
N MET A 32 -7.14 -0.66 -4.62
CA MET A 32 -6.98 0.79 -4.50
C MET A 32 -5.59 1.27 -4.90
N ALA A 33 -4.54 0.45 -4.73
CA ALA A 33 -3.19 0.76 -5.18
C ALA A 33 -3.12 1.14 -6.67
N TRP A 34 -4.04 0.60 -7.48
CA TRP A 34 -4.12 0.80 -8.92
C TRP A 34 -5.10 1.91 -9.34
N LYS A 35 -5.89 2.43 -8.40
CA LYS A 35 -6.86 3.51 -8.60
C LYS A 35 -6.36 4.86 -8.11
N LEU A 36 -5.44 4.85 -7.14
CA LEU A 36 -4.78 6.05 -6.61
C LEU A 36 -3.73 6.61 -7.60
N GLN A 37 -3.14 7.75 -7.24
CA GLN A 37 -2.07 8.36 -8.01
C GLN A 37 -0.97 7.34 -8.34
N GLY A 38 -0.40 7.41 -9.56
CA GLY A 38 0.53 6.40 -10.06
C GLY A 38 1.77 6.11 -9.21
N SER A 39 2.12 6.98 -8.24
CA SER A 39 3.14 6.68 -7.23
C SER A 39 2.78 5.47 -6.37
N TYR A 40 1.51 5.30 -5.99
CA TYR A 40 1.05 4.18 -5.19
C TYR A 40 1.18 2.86 -5.94
N GLY A 41 0.77 2.83 -7.22
CA GLY A 41 0.93 1.64 -8.06
C GLY A 41 2.38 1.24 -8.25
N ARG A 42 3.29 2.21 -8.49
CA ARG A 42 4.73 1.91 -8.59
C ARG A 42 5.30 1.38 -7.29
N MET A 43 4.94 1.97 -6.16
CA MET A 43 5.39 1.49 -4.84
C MET A 43 4.87 0.08 -4.55
N ALA A 44 3.57 -0.16 -4.77
CA ALA A 44 2.97 -1.49 -4.63
C ALA A 44 3.70 -2.53 -5.50
N MET A 45 4.03 -2.20 -6.74
CA MET A 45 4.79 -3.09 -7.63
C MET A 45 6.19 -3.38 -7.07
N SER A 46 6.93 -2.37 -6.62
CA SER A 46 8.25 -2.56 -6.02
C SER A 46 8.20 -3.48 -4.79
N LEU A 47 7.18 -3.33 -3.95
CA LEU A 47 6.99 -4.17 -2.76
C LEU A 47 6.61 -5.61 -3.11
N LEU A 48 5.79 -5.81 -4.14
CA LEU A 48 5.44 -7.14 -4.68
C LEU A 48 6.68 -7.84 -5.27
N GLU A 49 7.48 -7.11 -6.05
CA GLU A 49 8.73 -7.64 -6.65
C GLU A 49 9.76 -7.99 -5.58
N ALA A 50 9.81 -7.23 -4.48
CA ALA A 50 10.66 -7.52 -3.33
C ALA A 50 10.13 -8.66 -2.44
N GLY A 51 8.91 -9.15 -2.67
CA GLY A 51 8.27 -10.17 -1.83
C GLY A 51 7.93 -9.69 -0.42
N LEU A 52 7.77 -8.37 -0.23
CA LEU A 52 7.43 -7.76 1.05
C LEU A 52 5.91 -7.70 1.28
N ILE A 53 5.13 -7.78 0.21
CA ILE A 53 3.67 -7.92 0.21
C ILE A 53 3.27 -8.96 -0.85
N GLU A 54 2.05 -9.47 -0.75
CA GLU A 54 1.50 -10.48 -1.65
C GLU A 54 0.50 -9.89 -2.64
N LYS A 55 0.32 -10.57 -3.78
CA LYS A 55 -0.71 -10.18 -4.75
C LYS A 55 -2.09 -10.34 -4.10
N GLY A 56 -2.93 -9.33 -4.24
CA GLY A 56 -4.30 -9.37 -3.72
C GLY A 56 -5.11 -10.43 -4.44
N ASP A 57 -5.41 -11.54 -3.75
CA ASP A 57 -6.29 -12.58 -4.28
C ASP A 57 -7.71 -12.03 -4.36
N SER A 58 -8.21 -11.91 -5.59
CA SER A 58 -9.63 -11.74 -5.85
C SER A 58 -10.33 -13.04 -5.48
N LYS A 59 -10.70 -13.20 -4.21
CA LYS A 59 -11.55 -14.31 -3.79
C LYS A 59 -12.99 -14.07 -4.18
#